data_AF-A0A6P4FC68-F1
#
_entry.id   AF-A0A6P4FC68-F1
#
_cell.length_a   1.000
_cell.length_b   1.000
_cell.length_c   1.000
_cell.angle_alpha   90.00
_cell.angle_beta   90.00
_cell.angle_gamma   90.00
#
_symmetry.space_group_name_H-M   'P 1'
#
loop_
_entity.id
_entity.type
_entity.pdbx_description
1 polymer ?
#
loop_
_entity_poly.entity_id
_entity_poly.type
_entity_poly.pdbx_seq_one_letter_code
_entity_poly.pdbx_strand_id
1 'polypeptide(L)'
;MSDQPDNSTYEQECQRAELLGLQPPDPEEFERKRQARLEHEVAEQEAAEAVLLEQQDESLGNVGGKLGELNSILSSTQQKLNRFKQTACGSLTNIFARASSGSVDLSAGVGGSGSMVSQEERPPVQDQPQAKPPPTAAEVSAAKAAKQKRMDSQLDKLDALINQADNAQISMSEQTQQMRRLAK
;
A
#
# COMPACT_ATOMS: atom_id res chain seq x y z
N MET A 1 -10.37 24.68 -29.77
CA MET A 1 -10.58 23.85 -30.98
C MET A 1 -10.91 22.47 -30.49
N SER A 2 -12.07 21.96 -30.88
CA SER A 2 -12.71 20.80 -30.27
C SER A 2 -12.04 19.51 -30.75
N ASP A 3 -11.11 18.95 -29.95
CA ASP A 3 -10.72 17.54 -30.10
C ASP A 3 -11.84 16.67 -29.52
N GLN A 4 -12.93 16.57 -30.29
CA GLN A 4 -13.95 15.56 -30.04
C GLN A 4 -13.38 14.25 -30.59
N PRO A 5 -13.43 13.14 -29.83
CA PRO A 5 -12.98 11.85 -30.34
C PRO A 5 -13.97 11.41 -31.42
N ASP A 6 -13.71 11.84 -32.65
CA ASP A 6 -14.41 11.40 -33.84
C ASP A 6 -14.20 9.87 -33.92
N ASN A 7 -15.26 9.15 -33.57
CA ASN A 7 -15.37 7.70 -33.72
C ASN A 7 -15.82 7.39 -35.16
N SER A 8 -15.28 8.16 -36.12
CA SER A 8 -15.61 8.08 -37.54
C SER A 8 -14.93 6.86 -38.14
N THR A 9 -15.67 6.09 -38.93
CA THR A 9 -15.07 5.03 -39.75
C THR A 9 -14.30 5.66 -40.90
N TYR A 10 -13.22 5.04 -41.36
CA TYR A 10 -12.42 5.49 -42.50
C TYR A 10 -13.30 5.83 -43.74
N GLU A 11 -14.30 5.00 -44.03
CA GLU A 11 -15.26 5.25 -45.12
C GLU A 11 -16.04 6.56 -44.97
N GLN A 12 -16.40 6.93 -43.73
CA GLN A 12 -17.10 8.19 -43.45
C GLN A 12 -16.18 9.39 -43.63
N GLU A 13 -14.90 9.23 -43.31
CA GLU A 13 -13.87 10.25 -43.53
C GLU A 13 -13.60 10.48 -45.01
N CYS A 14 -13.62 9.41 -45.82
CA CYS A 14 -13.56 9.52 -47.28
C CYS A 14 -14.78 10.24 -47.86
N GLN A 15 -16.00 9.88 -47.43
CA GLN A 15 -17.24 10.55 -47.85
C GLN A 15 -17.24 12.04 -47.46
N ARG A 16 -16.70 12.35 -46.28
CA ARG A 16 -16.55 13.71 -45.78
C ARG A 16 -15.58 14.51 -46.64
N ALA A 17 -14.43 13.94 -46.99
CA ALA A 17 -13.47 14.58 -47.87
C ALA A 17 -14.05 14.85 -49.27
N GLU A 18 -14.81 13.90 -49.82
CA GLU A 18 -15.50 14.05 -51.10
C GLU A 18 -16.51 15.21 -51.07
N LEU A 19 -17.35 15.29 -50.04
CA LEU A 19 -18.33 16.36 -49.88
C LEU A 19 -17.70 17.75 -49.72
N LEU A 20 -16.53 17.81 -49.08
CA LEU A 20 -15.76 19.05 -48.87
C LEU A 20 -14.84 19.42 -50.03
N GLY A 21 -14.76 18.57 -51.07
CA GLY A 21 -13.83 18.76 -52.19
C GLY A 21 -12.35 18.65 -51.80
N LEU A 22 -12.05 17.96 -50.69
CA LEU A 22 -10.70 17.72 -50.19
C LEU A 22 -10.19 16.36 -50.69
N GLN A 23 -8.87 16.19 -50.70
CA GLN A 23 -8.27 14.89 -51.03
C GLN A 23 -8.60 13.87 -49.92
N PRO A 24 -9.03 12.64 -50.27
CA PRO A 24 -9.30 11.62 -49.26
C PRO A 24 -8.05 11.34 -48.42
N PRO A 25 -8.22 11.14 -47.10
CA PRO A 25 -7.10 10.83 -46.21
C PRO A 25 -6.47 9.48 -46.58
N ASP A 26 -5.16 9.36 -46.40
CA ASP A 26 -4.45 8.11 -46.64
C ASP A 26 -4.88 7.03 -45.61
N PRO A 27 -5.19 5.80 -46.06
CA PRO A 27 -5.66 4.75 -45.16
C PRO A 27 -4.63 4.36 -44.10
N GLU A 28 -3.33 4.30 -44.45
CA GLU A 28 -2.29 3.89 -43.51
C GLU A 28 -2.08 4.97 -42.43
N GLU A 29 -2.08 6.25 -42.82
CA GLU A 29 -2.00 7.36 -41.86
C GLU A 29 -3.21 7.43 -40.94
N PHE A 30 -4.41 7.18 -41.47
CA PHE A 30 -5.64 7.14 -40.68
C PHE A 30 -5.61 6.00 -39.65
N GLU A 31 -5.23 4.79 -40.08
CA GLU A 31 -5.11 3.64 -39.19
C GLU A 31 -4.04 3.85 -38.13
N ARG A 32 -2.87 4.40 -38.50
CA ARG A 32 -1.81 4.75 -37.55
C ARG A 32 -2.31 5.76 -36.51
N LYS A 33 -3.01 6.82 -36.93
CA LYS A 33 -3.56 7.83 -36.02
C LYS A 33 -4.62 7.24 -35.08
N ARG A 34 -5.45 6.32 -35.59
CA ARG A 34 -6.45 5.60 -34.79
C ARG A 34 -5.80 4.65 -33.79
N GLN A 35 -4.79 3.88 -34.21
CA GLN A 35 -4.02 2.99 -33.34
C GLN A 35 -3.31 3.79 -32.25
N ALA A 36 -2.64 4.89 -32.59
CA ALA A 36 -1.97 5.76 -31.63
C ALA A 36 -2.94 6.34 -30.56
N ARG A 37 -4.18 6.68 -30.95
CA ARG A 37 -5.21 7.10 -29.99
C ARG A 37 -5.61 5.98 -29.05
N LEU A 38 -5.84 4.77 -29.57
CA LEU A 38 -6.19 3.61 -28.77
C LEU A 38 -5.05 3.22 -27.81
N GLU A 39 -3.81 3.27 -28.29
CA GLU A 39 -2.62 3.02 -27.45
C GLU A 39 -2.49 4.05 -26.34
N HIS A 40 -2.73 5.34 -26.63
CA HIS A 40 -2.74 6.38 -25.60
C HIS A 40 -3.84 6.14 -24.56
N GLU A 41 -5.07 5.82 -24.99
CA GLU A 41 -6.17 5.53 -24.08
C GLU A 41 -5.89 4.29 -23.20
N VAL A 42 -5.32 3.24 -23.78
CA VAL A 42 -4.92 2.03 -23.03
C VAL A 42 -3.80 2.35 -22.04
N ALA A 43 -2.78 3.13 -22.45
CA ALA A 43 -1.70 3.54 -21.57
C ALA A 43 -2.19 4.42 -20.41
N GLU A 44 -3.14 5.31 -20.67
CA GLU A 44 -3.78 6.13 -19.63
C GLU A 44 -4.60 5.28 -18.66
N GLN A 45 -5.37 4.31 -19.17
CA GLN A 45 -6.12 3.36 -18.33
C GLN A 45 -5.19 2.49 -17.47
N GLU A 46 -4.11 1.95 -18.05
CA GLU A 46 -3.12 1.14 -17.33
C GLU A 46 -2.41 1.97 -16.26
N ALA A 47 -2.04 3.21 -16.56
CA ALA A 47 -1.44 4.12 -15.59
C ALA A 47 -2.40 4.44 -14.44
N ALA A 48 -3.67 4.75 -14.75
CA ALA A 48 -4.70 5.02 -13.75
C ALA A 48 -4.94 3.80 -12.84
N GLU A 49 -4.96 2.60 -13.41
CA GLU A 49 -5.10 1.36 -12.66
C GLU A 49 -3.88 1.09 -11.75
N ALA A 50 -2.67 1.33 -12.23
CA ALA A 50 -1.45 1.17 -11.44
C ALA A 50 -1.43 2.11 -10.21
N VAL A 51 -1.84 3.37 -10.39
CA VAL A 51 -1.96 4.35 -9.30
C VAL A 51 -3.00 3.92 -8.27
N LEU A 52 -4.15 3.40 -8.72
CA LEU A 52 -5.19 2.91 -7.82
C LEU A 52 -4.69 1.73 -6.98
N LEU A 53 -3.94 0.80 -7.59
CA LEU A 53 -3.40 -0.37 -6.91
C LEU A 53 -2.36 0.03 -5.85
N GLU A 54 -1.55 1.05 -6.12
CA GLU A 54 -0.58 1.62 -5.17
C GLU A 54 -1.29 2.29 -3.99
N GLN A 55 -2.31 3.11 -4.25
CA GLN A 55 -3.10 3.75 -3.20
C GLN A 55 -3.78 2.74 -2.26
N GLN A 56 -4.25 1.61 -2.80
CA GLN A 56 -4.80 0.54 -1.97
C GLN A 56 -3.72 -0.11 -1.09
N ASP A 57 -2.51 -0.35 -1.61
CA ASP A 57 -1.42 -0.93 -0.82
C ASP A 57 -0.99 -0.02 0.33
N GLU A 58 -0.86 1.28 0.07
CA GLU A 58 -0.57 2.29 1.10
C GLU A 58 -1.66 2.34 2.17
N SER A 59 -2.93 2.26 1.75
CA SER A 59 -4.07 2.24 2.66
C SER A 59 -4.03 1.01 3.58
N LEU A 60 -3.75 -0.18 3.03
CA LEU A 60 -3.59 -1.41 3.81
C LEU A 60 -2.38 -1.33 4.75
N GLY A 61 -1.26 -0.78 4.29
CA GLY A 61 -0.07 -0.56 5.13
C GLY A 61 -0.36 0.37 6.31
N ASN A 62 -1.07 1.47 6.09
CA ASN A 62 -1.48 2.40 7.13
C ASN A 62 -2.41 1.75 8.17
N VAL A 63 -3.40 0.95 7.72
CA VAL A 63 -4.29 0.20 8.63
C VAL A 63 -3.50 -0.84 9.42
N GLY A 64 -2.58 -1.56 8.78
CA GLY A 64 -1.71 -2.52 9.44
C GLY A 64 -0.79 -1.92 10.50
N GLY A 65 -0.21 -0.75 10.23
CA GLY A 65 0.58 -0.01 11.20
C GLY A 65 -0.24 0.35 12.44
N LYS A 66 -1.40 0.98 12.25
CA LYS A 66 -2.31 1.38 13.34
C LYS A 66 -2.77 0.18 14.17
N LEU A 67 -3.06 -0.94 13.51
CA LEU A 67 -3.50 -2.15 14.18
C LEU A 67 -2.35 -2.86 14.92
N GLY A 68 -1.11 -2.75 14.41
CA GLY A 68 0.10 -3.17 15.10
C GLY A 68 0.31 -2.39 16.40
N GLU A 69 0.15 -1.07 16.35
CA GLU A 69 0.19 -0.20 17.52
C GLU A 69 -0.91 -0.55 18.52
N LEU A 70 -2.15 -0.78 18.05
CA LEU A 70 -3.26 -1.18 18.90
C LEU A 70 -2.95 -2.47 19.66
N ASN A 71 -2.45 -3.51 18.97
CA ASN A 71 -2.07 -4.76 19.64
C ASN A 71 -0.90 -4.58 20.63
N SER A 72 0.05 -3.69 20.35
CA SER A 72 1.11 -3.32 21.29
C SER A 72 0.55 -2.66 22.56
N ILE A 73 -0.39 -1.72 22.40
CA ILE A 73 -1.09 -1.06 23.51
C ILE A 73 -1.86 -2.08 24.35
N LEU A 74 -2.60 -2.97 23.70
CA LEU A 74 -3.37 -4.02 24.38
C LEU A 74 -2.46 -4.98 25.13
N SER A 75 -1.33 -5.36 24.55
CA SER A 75 -0.33 -6.20 25.24
C SER A 75 0.21 -5.50 26.49
N SER A 76 0.59 -4.22 26.39
CA SER A 76 1.05 -3.46 27.56
C SER A 76 -0.04 -3.29 28.63
N THR A 77 -1.29 -3.14 28.19
CA THR A 77 -2.44 -2.96 29.09
C THR A 77 -2.74 -4.25 29.84
N GLN A 78 -2.70 -5.40 29.18
CA GLN A 78 -2.85 -6.70 29.86
C GLN A 78 -1.72 -6.95 30.86
N GLN A 79 -0.48 -6.59 30.54
CA GLN A 79 0.64 -6.68 31.49
C GLN A 79 0.42 -5.79 32.72
N LYS A 80 -0.01 -4.55 32.52
CA LYS A 80 -0.35 -3.63 33.63
C LYS A 80 -1.47 -4.18 34.49
N LEU A 81 -2.50 -4.74 33.87
CA LEU A 81 -3.63 -5.34 34.57
C LEU A 81 -3.20 -6.56 35.38
N ASN A 82 -2.34 -7.42 34.83
CA ASN A 82 -1.78 -8.55 35.56
C ASN A 82 -0.92 -8.10 36.75
N ARG A 83 -0.08 -7.06 36.57
CA ARG A 83 0.69 -6.46 37.67
C ARG A 83 -0.23 -5.87 38.75
N PHE A 84 -1.31 -5.21 38.36
CA PHE A 84 -2.30 -4.69 39.30
C PHE A 84 -2.98 -5.81 40.08
N LYS A 85 -3.42 -6.89 39.42
CA LYS A 85 -4.00 -8.06 40.09
C LYS A 85 -3.05 -8.66 41.13
N GLN A 86 -1.77 -8.81 40.77
CA GLN A 86 -0.74 -9.36 41.67
C GLN A 86 -0.42 -8.42 42.83
N THR A 87 -0.39 -7.10 42.58
CA THR A 87 0.01 -6.11 43.57
C THR A 87 -1.17 -5.68 44.45
N ALA A 88 -2.32 -5.32 43.91
CA ALA A 88 -3.45 -4.79 44.68
C ALA A 88 -4.19 -5.87 45.48
N CYS A 89 -4.35 -7.09 44.94
CA CYS A 89 -5.08 -8.17 45.61
C CYS A 89 -4.17 -9.15 46.38
N GLY A 90 -2.85 -9.10 46.18
CA GLY A 90 -1.87 -9.94 46.88
C GLY A 90 -0.91 -9.19 47.82
N SER A 91 -0.62 -7.90 47.59
CA SER A 91 0.39 -7.15 48.35
C SER A 91 -0.13 -6.55 49.66
N LEU A 92 -1.44 -6.34 49.83
CA LEU A 92 -1.98 -5.77 51.08
C LEU A 92 -1.78 -6.70 52.30
N THR A 93 -1.52 -8.00 52.10
CA THR A 93 -1.24 -8.93 53.21
C THR A 93 0.22 -8.81 53.72
N ASN A 94 1.15 -8.23 52.95
CA ASN A 94 2.57 -8.18 53.31
C ASN A 94 3.12 -6.77 53.62
N ILE A 95 2.37 -5.69 53.35
CA ILE A 95 2.87 -4.32 53.59
C ILE A 95 2.97 -3.95 55.08
N PHE A 96 2.31 -4.67 56.00
CA PHE A 96 2.55 -4.49 57.45
C PHE A 96 3.76 -5.26 58.00
N ALA A 97 4.52 -5.99 57.17
CA ALA A 97 5.57 -6.88 57.64
C ALA A 97 6.88 -6.79 56.85
N ARG A 98 7.43 -5.59 56.59
CA ARG A 98 8.90 -5.35 56.53
C ARG A 98 9.22 -3.93 56.12
N ALA A 99 9.52 -3.10 57.12
CA ALA A 99 10.48 -2.01 56.94
C ALA A 99 11.89 -2.61 57.05
N SER A 100 12.65 -2.69 55.96
CA SER A 100 14.12 -2.77 55.98
C SER A 100 14.73 -2.80 54.57
N SER A 101 15.26 -1.64 54.16
CA SER A 101 16.61 -1.45 53.63
C SER A 101 17.00 -1.85 52.18
N GLY A 102 17.55 -0.84 51.47
CA GLY A 102 18.54 -0.93 50.37
C GLY A 102 17.99 -1.23 48.98
N SER A 103 18.53 -0.75 47.86
CA SER A 103 19.56 0.23 47.46
C SER A 103 19.53 0.23 45.91
N VAL A 104 19.97 1.32 45.29
CA VAL A 104 20.18 1.63 43.85
C VAL A 104 20.77 0.46 43.00
N ASP A 105 20.63 0.35 41.67
CA ASP A 105 21.12 1.31 40.65
C ASP A 105 20.62 0.99 39.22
N LEU A 106 20.67 2.03 38.39
CA LEU A 106 20.44 2.11 36.96
C LEU A 106 21.69 1.63 36.19
N SER A 107 21.53 0.96 35.04
CA SER A 107 22.58 0.98 34.02
C SER A 107 22.01 0.91 32.61
N ALA A 108 22.26 1.99 31.88
CA ALA A 108 22.03 2.17 30.46
C ALA A 108 23.02 1.31 29.65
N GLY A 109 22.53 0.66 28.60
CA GLY A 109 23.35 0.04 27.56
C GLY A 109 23.16 0.80 26.25
N VAL A 110 24.08 1.73 25.97
CA VAL A 110 24.20 2.39 24.68
C VAL A 110 25.25 1.64 23.85
N GLY A 111 24.86 1.23 22.66
CA GLY A 111 25.74 0.75 21.60
C GLY A 111 24.96 0.94 20.30
N GLY A 112 25.44 1.61 19.26
CA GLY A 112 26.81 1.97 18.93
C GLY A 112 27.08 1.44 17.53
N SER A 113 27.22 2.38 16.58
CA SER A 113 27.86 2.23 15.26
C SER A 113 27.01 1.78 14.07
N GLY A 114 27.13 2.52 12.97
CA GLY A 114 26.69 2.09 11.64
C GLY A 114 26.25 3.18 10.67
N SER A 115 27.01 4.28 10.53
CA SER A 115 26.88 5.22 9.41
C SER A 115 27.41 4.57 8.13
N MET A 116 26.62 4.57 7.05
CA MET A 116 27.13 4.48 5.68
C MET A 116 26.15 5.19 4.73
N VAL A 117 26.46 6.47 4.48
CA VAL A 117 26.09 7.16 3.26
C VAL A 117 27.03 6.67 2.15
N SER A 118 26.47 6.14 1.07
CA SER A 118 27.14 6.11 -0.23
C SER A 118 26.25 6.80 -1.24
N GLN A 119 26.72 7.98 -1.58
CA GLN A 119 26.30 8.88 -2.62
C GLN A 119 27.26 8.64 -3.79
N GLU A 120 26.80 8.10 -4.91
CA GLU A 120 27.51 8.11 -6.21
C GLU A 120 26.56 7.45 -7.23
N GLU A 121 26.34 7.88 -8.46
CA GLU A 121 26.69 9.06 -9.24
C GLU A 121 25.90 8.85 -10.54
N ARG A 122 25.21 9.90 -11.00
CA ARG A 122 24.59 9.90 -12.32
C ARG A 122 25.66 10.39 -13.31
N PRO A 123 25.85 9.68 -14.44
CA PRO A 123 26.04 10.40 -15.70
C PRO A 123 25.19 9.84 -16.86
N PRO A 124 25.10 10.58 -17.97
CA PRO A 124 23.90 10.69 -18.78
C PRO A 124 23.93 9.77 -19.99
N VAL A 125 22.76 9.32 -20.44
CA VAL A 125 22.59 8.81 -21.80
C VAL A 125 21.39 9.52 -22.42
N GLN A 126 21.70 10.54 -23.23
CA GLN A 126 20.83 10.96 -24.31
C GLN A 126 20.67 9.77 -25.25
N ASP A 127 19.45 9.30 -25.46
CA ASP A 127 19.16 8.52 -26.66
C ASP A 127 17.76 8.84 -27.19
N GLN A 128 17.74 8.94 -28.51
CA GLN A 128 16.66 9.41 -29.36
C GLN A 128 15.37 8.58 -29.18
N PRO A 129 14.19 9.13 -29.52
CA PRO A 129 12.95 8.35 -29.55
C PRO A 129 12.98 7.37 -30.73
N GLN A 130 13.59 6.21 -30.54
CA GLN A 130 13.38 5.07 -31.44
C GLN A 130 12.11 4.32 -31.01
N ALA A 131 11.23 4.13 -31.98
CA ALA A 131 9.97 3.43 -31.84
C ALA A 131 10.20 2.06 -31.17
N LYS A 132 9.62 1.89 -29.99
CA LYS A 132 9.64 0.62 -29.25
C LYS A 132 8.93 -0.44 -30.10
N PRO A 133 9.51 -1.63 -30.31
CA PRO A 133 8.79 -2.73 -30.94
C PRO A 133 7.55 -3.07 -30.11
N PRO A 134 6.47 -3.62 -30.72
CA PRO A 134 5.28 -4.01 -29.98
C PRO A 134 5.68 -4.94 -28.82
N PRO A 135 5.12 -4.75 -27.62
CA PRO A 135 5.48 -5.56 -26.46
C PRO A 135 5.32 -7.02 -26.83
N THR A 136 6.37 -7.81 -26.62
CA THR A 136 6.34 -9.23 -26.96
C THR A 136 5.30 -9.91 -26.09
N ALA A 137 4.63 -10.95 -26.62
CA ALA A 137 3.61 -11.69 -25.87
C ALA A 137 4.10 -12.17 -24.49
N ALA A 138 5.41 -12.43 -24.37
CA ALA A 138 6.08 -12.75 -23.12
C ALA A 138 6.06 -11.58 -22.12
N GLU A 139 6.38 -10.35 -22.53
CA GLU A 139 6.38 -9.16 -21.67
C GLU A 139 4.98 -8.81 -21.17
N VAL A 140 3.97 -8.90 -22.03
CA VAL A 140 2.57 -8.68 -21.63
C VAL A 140 2.12 -9.74 -20.63
N SER A 141 2.49 -11.01 -20.85
CA SER A 141 2.16 -12.09 -19.91
C SER A 141 2.86 -11.92 -18.55
N ALA A 142 4.11 -11.44 -18.55
CA ALA A 142 4.88 -11.17 -17.35
C ALA A 142 4.32 -9.98 -16.55
N ALA A 143 3.94 -8.90 -17.23
CA ALA A 143 3.30 -7.75 -16.61
C ALA A 143 1.96 -8.13 -15.96
N LYS A 144 1.14 -8.92 -16.66
CA LYS A 144 -0.12 -9.46 -16.12
C LYS A 144 0.11 -10.36 -14.91
N ALA A 145 1.11 -11.25 -14.97
CA ALA A 145 1.46 -12.13 -13.85
C ALA A 145 1.96 -11.33 -12.64
N ALA A 146 2.76 -10.28 -12.85
CA ALA A 146 3.22 -9.40 -11.78
C ALA A 146 2.07 -8.65 -11.11
N LYS A 147 1.11 -8.15 -11.90
CA LYS A 147 -0.12 -7.53 -11.40
C LYS A 147 -0.95 -8.52 -10.58
N GLN A 148 -1.16 -9.74 -11.08
CA GLN A 148 -1.87 -10.79 -10.35
C GLN A 148 -1.20 -11.07 -8.99
N LYS A 149 0.12 -11.22 -8.99
CA LYS A 149 0.89 -11.44 -7.76
C LYS A 149 0.73 -10.30 -6.75
N ARG A 150 0.63 -9.05 -7.21
CA ARG A 150 0.36 -7.91 -6.31
C ARG A 150 -1.04 -7.98 -5.71
N MET A 151 -2.05 -8.32 -6.51
CA MET A 151 -3.42 -8.51 -6.00
C MET A 151 -3.49 -9.65 -4.99
N ASP A 152 -2.85 -10.79 -5.27
CA ASP A 152 -2.80 -11.93 -4.35
C ASP A 152 -2.13 -11.53 -3.02
N SER A 153 -1.01 -10.80 -3.08
CA SER A 153 -0.35 -10.29 -1.87
C SER A 153 -1.20 -9.30 -1.08
N GLN A 154 -2.03 -8.49 -1.74
CA GLN A 154 -2.96 -7.56 -1.07
C GLN A 154 -4.08 -8.34 -0.36
N LEU A 155 -4.56 -9.43 -0.94
CA LEU A 155 -5.54 -10.32 -0.30
C LEU A 155 -4.94 -11.00 0.93
N ASP A 156 -3.72 -11.54 0.84
CA ASP A 156 -3.03 -12.13 1.99
C ASP A 156 -2.84 -11.10 3.13
N LYS A 157 -2.50 -9.85 2.79
CA LYS A 157 -2.41 -8.75 3.75
C LYS A 157 -3.75 -8.47 4.41
N LEU A 158 -4.84 -8.40 3.63
CA LEU A 158 -6.18 -8.19 4.15
C LEU A 158 -6.59 -9.28 5.14
N ASP A 159 -6.34 -10.55 4.82
CA ASP A 159 -6.63 -11.67 5.73
C ASP A 159 -5.83 -11.57 7.03
N ALA A 160 -4.56 -11.17 6.95
CA ALA A 160 -3.75 -10.91 8.14
C ALA A 160 -4.32 -9.77 8.99
N LEU A 161 -4.76 -8.67 8.36
CA LEU A 161 -5.37 -7.53 9.05
C LEU A 161 -6.70 -7.90 9.73
N ILE A 162 -7.53 -8.71 9.08
CA ILE A 162 -8.79 -9.20 9.65
C ILE A 162 -8.51 -10.00 10.93
N ASN A 163 -7.61 -10.99 10.84
CA ASN A 163 -7.23 -11.80 12.00
C ASN A 163 -6.65 -10.95 13.13
N GLN A 164 -5.83 -9.96 12.78
CA GLN A 164 -5.22 -9.07 13.75
C GLN A 164 -6.27 -8.14 14.43
N ALA A 165 -7.30 -7.74 13.69
CA ALA A 165 -8.39 -6.90 14.18
C ALA A 165 -9.31 -7.68 15.13
N ASP A 166 -9.64 -8.92 14.78
CA ASP A 166 -10.43 -9.81 15.63
C ASP A 166 -9.72 -10.08 16.96
N ASN A 167 -8.42 -10.36 16.92
CA ASN A 167 -7.60 -10.54 18.12
C ASN A 167 -7.58 -9.29 19.00
N ALA A 168 -7.47 -8.10 18.39
CA ALA A 168 -7.51 -6.83 19.11
C ALA A 168 -8.87 -6.61 19.76
N GLN A 169 -9.97 -6.87 19.03
CA GLN A 169 -11.33 -6.74 19.53
C GLN A 169 -11.59 -7.65 20.74
N ILE A 170 -11.21 -8.93 20.65
CA ILE A 170 -11.34 -9.89 21.74
C ILE A 170 -10.57 -9.37 22.96
N SER A 171 -9.29 -9.03 22.78
CA SER A 171 -8.41 -8.54 23.85
C SER A 171 -8.97 -7.27 24.52
N MET A 172 -9.47 -6.31 23.74
CA MET A 172 -10.11 -5.10 24.24
C MET A 172 -11.32 -5.41 25.12
N SER A 173 -12.19 -6.31 24.67
CA SER A 173 -13.41 -6.67 25.39
C SER A 173 -13.09 -7.34 26.73
N GLU A 174 -12.11 -8.24 26.76
CA GLU A 174 -11.67 -8.94 27.95
C GLU A 174 -10.99 -8.00 28.94
N GLN A 175 -10.06 -7.16 28.47
CA GLN A 175 -9.38 -6.17 29.31
C GLN A 175 -10.39 -5.21 29.94
N THR A 176 -11.37 -4.74 29.17
CA THR A 176 -12.46 -3.90 29.67
C THR A 176 -13.27 -4.62 30.74
N GLN A 177 -13.59 -5.90 30.54
CA GLN A 177 -14.31 -6.70 31.53
C GLN A 177 -13.50 -6.88 32.82
N GLN A 178 -12.20 -7.17 32.70
CA GLN A 178 -11.30 -7.31 33.84
C GLN A 178 -11.18 -5.99 34.62
N MET A 179 -11.02 -4.86 33.95
CA MET A 179 -10.98 -3.54 34.59
C MET A 179 -12.29 -3.25 35.35
N ARG A 180 -13.45 -3.54 34.74
CA ARG A 180 -14.76 -3.40 35.41
C ARG A 180 -14.90 -4.28 36.65
N ARG A 181 -14.28 -5.46 36.67
CA ARG A 181 -14.27 -6.33 37.87
C ARG A 181 -13.36 -5.80 38.97
N LEU A 182 -12.22 -5.20 38.60
CA LEU A 182 -11.27 -4.61 39.55
C LEU A 182 -11.78 -3.29 40.16
N ALA A 183 -12.65 -2.58 39.44
CA ALA A 183 -13.27 -1.33 39.90
C ALA A 183 -14.54 -1.54 40.76
N LYS A 184 -14.97 -2.79 40.95
CA LYS A 184 -16.04 -3.17 41.88
C LYS A 184 -15.43 -3.62 43.19
#